data_AF-A0A966SCP9-F1
#
_entry.id   AF-A0A966SCP9-F1
#
_cell.length_a   1.000
_cell.length_b   1.000
_cell.length_c   1.000
_cell.angle_alpha   90.00
_cell.angle_beta   90.00
_cell.angle_gamma   90.00
#
_symmetry.space_group_name_H-M   'P 1'
#
loop_
_entity.id
_entity.type
_entity.pdbx_description
1 polymer ?
#
loop_
_entity_poly.entity_id
_entity_poly.type
_entity_poly.pdbx_seq_one_letter_code
_entity_poly.pdbx_strand_id
1 'polypeptide(L)'
;MVRDKSIALSELFIALIEGLGSDTALELASPRQPERRGSHVSFAHADGYALVQQLVGRGVIGDFRAPNLMRFGFTPLYLRYVDVWDAVRILREELDDWRRHGPAVVTRQAVT
;
A
#
# COMPACT_ATOMS: atom_id res chain seq x y z
N MET A 1 17.15 -11.77 -12.49
CA MET A 1 16.29 -12.66 -11.68
C MET A 1 15.69 -11.98 -10.44
N VAL A 2 16.49 -11.55 -9.46
CA VAL A 2 15.96 -10.95 -8.21
C VAL A 2 15.31 -9.58 -8.46
N ARG A 3 15.98 -8.72 -9.23
CA ARG A 3 15.45 -7.40 -9.61
C ARG A 3 14.17 -7.52 -10.44
N ASP A 4 14.14 -8.42 -11.40
CA ASP A 4 12.97 -8.63 -12.28
C ASP A 4 11.74 -9.06 -11.48
N LYS A 5 11.90 -9.98 -10.51
CA LYS A 5 10.81 -10.37 -9.62
C LYS A 5 10.33 -9.21 -8.75
N SER A 6 11.23 -8.38 -8.23
CA SER A 6 10.87 -7.17 -7.48
C SER A 6 10.04 -6.20 -8.34
N ILE A 7 10.46 -5.96 -9.59
CA ILE A 7 9.73 -5.14 -10.55
C ILE A 7 8.35 -5.74 -10.80
N ALA A 8 8.26 -7.04 -11.10
CA ALA A 8 6.99 -7.73 -11.38
C ALA A 8 6.01 -7.66 -10.20
N LEU A 9 6.49 -7.85 -8.96
CA LEU A 9 5.66 -7.70 -7.76
C LEU A 9 5.15 -6.26 -7.59
N SER A 10 6.03 -5.27 -7.81
CA SER A 10 5.65 -3.85 -7.70
C SER A 10 4.67 -3.42 -8.80
N GLU A 11 4.84 -3.90 -10.03
CA GLU A 11 3.95 -3.62 -11.15
C GLU A 11 2.59 -4.30 -10.95
N LEU A 12 2.57 -5.54 -10.44
CA LEU A 12 1.33 -6.20 -10.04
C LEU A 12 0.59 -5.36 -9.00
N PHE A 13 1.27 -4.92 -7.95
CA PHE A 13 0.66 -4.09 -6.90
C PHE A 13 0.05 -2.80 -7.45
N ILE A 14 0.80 -2.08 -8.31
CA ILE A 14 0.32 -0.86 -8.96
C ILE A 14 -0.91 -1.15 -9.82
N ALA A 15 -0.85 -2.18 -10.67
CA ALA A 15 -1.95 -2.54 -11.56
C ALA A 15 -3.22 -2.93 -10.79
N LEU A 16 -3.08 -3.66 -9.68
CA LEU A 16 -4.21 -4.02 -8.83
C LEU A 16 -4.84 -2.80 -8.15
N ILE A 17 -4.03 -1.86 -7.66
CA ILE A 17 -4.55 -0.61 -7.06
C ILE A 17 -5.21 0.28 -8.11
N GLU A 18 -4.58 0.47 -9.27
CA GLU A 18 -5.16 1.22 -10.39
C GLU A 18 -6.50 0.59 -10.85
N GLY A 19 -6.62 -0.74 -10.76
CA GLY A 19 -7.84 -1.49 -11.04
C GLY A 19 -8.96 -1.36 -10.00
N LEU A 20 -8.70 -0.82 -8.81
CA LEU A 20 -9.74 -0.54 -7.80
C LEU A 20 -10.64 0.65 -8.20
N GLY A 21 -10.17 1.48 -9.14
CA GLY A 21 -10.89 2.66 -9.61
C GLY A 21 -10.50 3.95 -8.89
N SER A 22 -10.90 5.07 -9.50
CA SER A 22 -10.53 6.43 -9.08
C SER A 22 -11.18 6.88 -7.76
N ASP A 23 -12.21 6.19 -7.30
CA ASP A 23 -12.95 6.53 -6.07
C ASP A 23 -12.16 6.23 -4.78
N THR A 24 -10.98 5.64 -4.89
CA THR A 24 -10.13 5.26 -3.76
C THR A 24 -9.30 6.42 -3.20
N ALA A 25 -9.21 7.55 -3.91
CA ALA A 25 -8.34 8.69 -3.57
C ALA A 25 -6.85 8.30 -3.38
N LEU A 26 -6.43 7.14 -3.92
CA LEU A 26 -5.04 6.70 -3.93
C LEU A 26 -4.32 7.26 -5.15
N GLU A 27 -3.26 8.02 -4.91
CA GLU A 27 -2.43 8.56 -5.98
C GLU A 27 -1.05 7.92 -5.97
N LEU A 28 -0.60 7.40 -7.12
CA LEU A 28 0.74 6.84 -7.23
C LEU A 28 1.78 7.96 -7.11
N ALA A 29 2.53 7.97 -6.01
CA ALA A 29 3.58 8.97 -5.75
C ALA A 29 4.96 8.52 -6.25
N SER A 30 5.19 7.21 -6.39
CA SER A 30 6.42 6.69 -6.99
C SER A 30 6.43 6.82 -8.52
N PRO A 31 7.60 6.97 -9.16
CA PRO A 31 7.69 6.96 -10.63
C PRO A 31 7.04 5.72 -11.25
N ARG A 32 6.16 5.89 -12.25
CA ARG A 32 5.50 4.77 -12.96
C ARG A 32 6.50 3.88 -13.71
N GLN A 33 7.63 4.45 -14.16
CA GLN A 33 8.71 3.71 -14.81
C GLN A 33 9.51 2.88 -13.79
N PRO A 34 9.54 1.53 -13.89
CA PRO A 34 10.17 0.66 -12.90
C PRO A 34 11.70 0.84 -12.81
N GLU A 35 12.35 1.33 -13.87
CA GLU A 35 13.79 1.61 -13.92
C GLU A 35 14.16 2.80 -13.04
N ARG A 36 13.21 3.68 -12.73
CA ARG A 36 13.41 4.92 -11.97
C ARG A 36 13.04 4.82 -10.49
N ARG A 37 12.70 3.62 -10.00
CA ARG A 37 12.36 3.38 -8.59
C ARG A 37 13.08 2.17 -8.03
N GLY A 38 13.20 2.12 -6.70
CA GLY A 38 13.82 1.01 -5.97
C GLY A 38 12.92 -0.23 -5.89
N SER A 39 12.96 -0.90 -4.76
CA SER A 39 12.14 -2.10 -4.46
C SER A 39 10.92 -1.74 -3.62
N HIS A 40 10.38 -0.54 -3.77
CA HIS A 40 9.21 -0.08 -3.04
C HIS A 40 8.29 0.74 -3.95
N VAL A 41 7.05 0.92 -3.53
CA VAL A 41 6.06 1.80 -4.16
C VAL A 41 5.37 2.59 -3.07
N SER A 42 5.19 3.88 -3.31
CA SER A 42 4.44 4.78 -2.44
C SER A 42 3.17 5.26 -3.12
N PHE A 43 2.06 5.25 -2.38
CA PHE A 43 0.81 5.90 -2.72
C PHE A 43 0.52 7.02 -1.73
N ALA A 44 0.01 8.15 -2.22
CA ALA A 44 -0.47 9.25 -1.41
C ALA A 44 -1.96 9.05 -1.08
N HIS A 45 -2.33 9.33 0.17
CA HIS A 45 -3.72 9.40 0.63
C HIS A 45 -3.80 10.35 1.83
N ALA A 46 -4.79 11.23 1.87
CA ALA A 46 -4.94 12.23 2.93
C ALA A 46 -4.89 11.61 4.34
N ASP A 47 -5.60 10.49 4.51
CA ASP A 47 -5.63 9.70 5.75
C ASP A 47 -4.63 8.53 5.78
N GLY A 48 -3.55 8.60 4.99
CA GLY A 48 -2.64 7.47 4.77
C GLY A 48 -2.03 6.89 6.05
N TYR A 49 -1.87 7.69 7.11
CA TYR A 49 -1.40 7.19 8.40
C TYR A 49 -2.36 6.15 8.99
N ALA A 50 -3.65 6.49 9.06
CA ALA A 50 -4.65 5.65 9.69
C ALA A 50 -4.93 4.40 8.85
N LEU A 51 -4.99 4.52 7.51
CA LEU A 51 -5.06 3.37 6.61
C LEU A 51 -3.89 2.42 6.81
N VAL A 52 -2.65 2.92 6.89
CA VAL A 52 -1.48 2.06 7.16
C VAL A 52 -1.60 1.36 8.52
N GLN A 53 -2.09 2.04 9.56
CA GLN A 53 -2.29 1.40 10.87
C GLN A 53 -3.33 0.27 10.82
N GLN A 54 -4.44 0.46 10.11
CA GLN A 54 -5.45 -0.59 9.91
C GLN A 54 -4.89 -1.77 9.13
N LEU A 55 -4.17 -1.49 8.03
CA LEU A 55 -3.49 -2.51 7.23
C LEU A 55 -2.51 -3.34 8.06
N VAL A 56 -1.70 -2.68 8.90
CA VAL A 56 -0.77 -3.34 9.82
C VAL A 56 -1.52 -4.24 10.80
N GLY A 57 -2.66 -3.77 11.34
CA GLY A 57 -3.54 -4.58 12.19
C GLY A 57 -4.09 -5.84 11.50
N ARG A 58 -4.15 -5.85 10.17
CA ARG A 58 -4.57 -6.99 9.33
C ARG A 58 -3.42 -7.77 8.71
N GLY A 59 -2.18 -7.51 9.14
CA GLY A 59 -0.97 -8.23 8.68
C GLY A 59 -0.35 -7.69 7.38
N VAL A 60 -0.85 -6.58 6.84
CA VAL A 60 -0.27 -5.89 5.68
C VAL A 60 0.68 -4.80 6.18
N ILE A 61 1.98 -5.09 6.18
CA ILE A 61 2.98 -4.19 6.75
C ILE A 61 3.45 -3.18 5.70
N GLY A 62 3.15 -1.90 5.93
CA GLY A 62 3.69 -0.75 5.20
C GLY A 62 4.25 0.29 6.16
N ASP A 63 4.95 1.30 5.64
CA ASP A 63 5.40 2.45 6.41
C ASP A 63 4.73 3.74 5.97
N PHE A 64 4.36 4.59 6.93
CA PHE A 64 3.83 5.92 6.66
C PHE A 64 4.96 6.96 6.68
N ARG A 65 4.94 7.87 5.70
CA ARG A 65 5.81 9.04 5.63
C ARG A 65 4.96 10.28 5.52
N ALA A 66 5.19 11.22 6.43
CA ALA A 66 4.50 12.51 6.39
C ALA A 66 4.79 13.24 5.06
N PRO A 67 3.83 14.02 4.53
CA PRO A 67 2.53 14.31 5.15
C PRO A 67 1.44 13.26 4.88
N ASN A 68 1.56 12.43 3.84
CA ASN A 68 0.44 11.63 3.34
C ASN A 68 0.85 10.36 2.55
N LEU A 69 2.10 9.91 2.66
CA LEU A 69 2.62 8.80 1.84
C LEU A 69 2.56 7.47 2.58
N MET A 70 1.97 6.47 1.94
CA MET A 70 1.97 5.07 2.35
C MET A 70 2.95 4.32 1.46
N ARG A 71 4.00 3.75 2.05
CA ARG A 71 5.08 3.08 1.32
C ARG A 71 5.07 1.58 1.60
N PHE A 72 5.15 0.81 0.52
CA PHE A 72 5.13 -0.65 0.51
C PHE A 72 6.43 -1.18 -0.08
N GLY A 73 7.12 -2.03 0.68
CA GLY A 73 8.37 -2.67 0.25
C GLY A 73 8.12 -4.02 -0.41
N PHE A 74 8.81 -4.28 -1.52
CA PHE A 74 8.74 -5.53 -2.26
C PHE A 74 10.07 -6.26 -2.17
N THR A 75 10.15 -7.28 -1.33
CA THR A 75 11.35 -8.10 -1.11
C THR A 75 11.21 -9.45 -1.82
N PRO A 76 11.79 -9.60 -3.02
CA PRO A 76 11.51 -10.73 -3.91
C PRO A 76 12.00 -12.09 -3.38
N LEU A 77 12.86 -12.10 -2.35
CA LEU A 77 13.38 -13.33 -1.75
C LEU A 77 12.30 -14.13 -1.01
N TYR A 78 11.32 -13.46 -0.39
CA TYR A 78 10.31 -14.11 0.43
C TYR A 78 8.87 -13.69 0.10
N LEU A 79 8.67 -12.58 -0.64
CA LEU A 79 7.34 -12.25 -1.14
C LEU A 79 6.96 -13.10 -2.36
N ARG A 80 5.70 -13.54 -2.36
CA ARG A 80 5.03 -14.25 -3.44
C ARG A 80 4.00 -13.31 -4.08
N TYR A 81 3.59 -13.62 -5.31
CA TYR A 81 2.55 -12.84 -6.00
C TYR A 81 1.20 -12.87 -5.27
N VAL A 82 0.87 -13.99 -4.61
CA VAL A 82 -0.35 -14.10 -3.79
C VAL A 82 -0.34 -13.16 -2.59
N ASP A 83 0.82 -12.90 -1.99
CA ASP A 83 0.92 -11.98 -0.86
C ASP A 83 0.60 -10.53 -1.30
N VAL A 84 0.99 -10.16 -2.53
CA VAL A 84 0.64 -8.87 -3.15
C VAL A 84 -0.86 -8.79 -3.44
N TRP A 85 -1.43 -9.86 -3.99
CA TRP A 85 -2.87 -9.94 -4.26
C TRP A 85 -3.69 -9.80 -2.98
N ASP A 86 -3.35 -10.57 -1.94
CA ASP A 86 -4.04 -10.55 -0.66
C ASP A 86 -3.91 -9.19 0.03
N ALA A 87 -2.73 -8.54 -0.05
CA ALA A 87 -2.54 -7.20 0.46
C ALA A 87 -3.47 -6.17 -0.20
N VAL A 88 -3.61 -6.22 -1.53
CA VAL A 88 -4.51 -5.28 -2.25
C VAL A 88 -5.99 -5.61 -1.99
N ARG A 89 -6.35 -6.89 -1.84
CA ARG A 89 -7.70 -7.29 -1.43
C ARG A 89 -8.07 -6.71 -0.07
N ILE A 90 -7.16 -6.81 0.91
CA ILE A 90 -7.34 -6.24 2.25
C ILE A 90 -7.46 -4.71 2.17
N LEU A 91 -6.58 -4.06 1.38
CA LEU A 91 -6.65 -2.61 1.18
C LEU A 91 -7.99 -2.16 0.59
N ARG A 92 -8.53 -2.88 -0.39
CA ARG A 92 -9.87 -2.60 -0.93
C ARG A 92 -10.94 -2.71 0.15
N GLU A 93 -10.91 -3.75 0.97
CA GLU A 93 -11.87 -3.93 2.05
C GLU A 93 -11.80 -2.79 3.07
N GLU A 94 -10.59 -2.33 3.44
CA GLU A 94 -10.43 -1.17 4.33
C GLU A 94 -10.96 0.11 3.69
N LEU A 95 -10.68 0.35 2.40
CA LEU A 95 -11.20 1.53 1.69
C LEU A 95 -12.73 1.51 1.58
N ASP A 96 -13.33 0.35 1.32
CA ASP A 96 -14.79 0.20 1.25
C ASP A 96 -15.45 0.36 2.62
N ASP A 97 -14.78 -0.07 3.70
CA ASP A 97 -15.24 0.19 5.07
C ASP A 97 -15.10 1.67 5.43
N TRP A 98 -13.96 2.28 5.09
CA TRP A 98 -13.66 3.70 5.29
C TRP A 98 -14.68 4.60 4.62
N ARG A 99 -15.10 4.27 3.38
CA ARG A 99 -16.14 5.01 2.66
C ARG A 99 -17.52 4.92 3.34
N ARG A 100 -17.83 3.81 4.00
CA ARG A 100 -19.13 3.59 4.65
C ARG A 100 -19.20 4.19 6.04
N HIS A 101 -18.14 4.07 6.82
CA HIS A 101 -18.14 4.39 8.25
C HIS A 101 -17.21 5.55 8.62
N GLY A 102 -16.40 6.04 7.68
CA GLY A 102 -15.35 7.01 7.94
C GLY A 102 -14.09 6.38 8.56
N PRO A 103 -13.11 7.21 8.97
CA PRO A 103 -11.92 6.74 9.67
C PRO A 103 -12.26 5.91 10.90
N ALA A 104 -11.75 4.68 10.97
CA ALA A 104 -11.74 3.98 12.25
C ALA A 104 -10.89 4.77 13.25
N VAL A 105 -11.31 4.78 14.52
CA VAL A 105 -10.57 5.45 15.59
C VAL A 105 -9.24 4.72 15.80
N VAL A 106 -8.17 5.24 15.20
CA VAL A 106 -6.81 4.75 15.42
C VAL A 106 -6.28 5.41 16.69
N THR A 107 -6.27 4.65 17.79
CA THR A 107 -5.58 5.07 19.01
C THR A 107 -4.09 5.17 18.71
N ARG A 108 -3.55 6.39 18.67
CA ARG A 108 -2.10 6.60 18.58
C ARG A 108 -1.46 5.91 19.78
N GLN A 109 -0.68 4.86 19.53
CA GLN A 109 0.24 4.37 20.56
C GLN A 109 1.29 5.46 20.75
N ALA A 110 1.28 6.08 21.93
CA ALA A 110 2.31 6.99 22.36
C ALA A 110 3.63 6.20 22.44
N VAL A 111 4.52 6.42 21.47
CA VAL A 111 5.90 5.98 21.57
C VAL A 111 6.54 6.87 22.65
N THR A 112 6.80 6.28 23.82
CA THR A 112 7.57 6.91 24.92
C THR A 112 9.05 6.70 24.69
#